data_AF-A0A8S3GJ89-F1
#
_entry.id   AF-A0A8S3GJ89-F1
#
_cell.length_a   1.000
_cell.length_b   1.000
_cell.length_c   1.000
_cell.angle_alpha   90.00
_cell.angle_beta   90.00
_cell.angle_gamma   90.00
#
_symmetry.space_group_name_H-M   'P 1'
#
loop_
_entity.id
_entity.type
_entity.pdbx_description
1 polymer ?
#
loop_
_entity_poly.entity_id
_entity_poly.type
_entity_poly.pdbx_seq_one_letter_code
_entity_poly.pdbx_strand_id
1 'polypeptide(L)'
;QSSTASSENYLTEGHFDFNRVGDYFNSKKTTLAFCAEDCTSTVSKIVYDTQTDTLIGFSLPLDQNGLPIAKSYSTNSFTCLENWYLNDPIAKSLGAHLIQPLSSSLENISPYLLAVYGTNNKFKSPDVIARWGYIYRQCKAKGVRVIGY
;
A
#
# COMPACT_ATOMS: atom_id res chain seq x y z
N GLN A 1 -35.34 10.51 -2.11
CA GLN A 1 -34.19 11.37 -1.76
C GLN A 1 -32.96 10.50 -1.83
N SER A 2 -32.17 10.59 -2.91
CA SER A 2 -30.94 9.81 -3.05
C SER A 2 -29.84 10.47 -2.24
N SER A 3 -29.38 9.81 -1.18
CA SER A 3 -28.13 10.17 -0.52
C SER A 3 -26.99 9.87 -1.49
N THR A 4 -26.45 10.89 -2.12
CA THR A 4 -25.10 10.86 -2.70
C THR A 4 -24.14 10.52 -1.56
N ALA A 5 -23.77 9.24 -1.45
CA ALA A 5 -22.68 8.81 -0.61
C ALA A 5 -21.44 9.55 -1.08
N SER A 6 -20.92 10.44 -0.24
CA SER A 6 -19.54 10.90 -0.35
C SER A 6 -18.68 9.64 -0.48
N SER A 7 -17.98 9.49 -1.60
CA SER A 7 -17.01 8.41 -1.78
C SER A 7 -15.90 8.63 -0.75
N GLU A 8 -16.07 8.09 0.45
CA GLU A 8 -15.06 8.11 1.48
C GLU A 8 -13.82 7.42 0.91
N ASN A 9 -12.73 8.18 0.85
CA ASN A 9 -11.46 7.74 0.29
C ASN A 9 -10.79 6.75 1.25
N TYR A 10 -11.35 5.55 1.37
CA TYR A 10 -10.73 4.48 2.12
C TYR A 10 -9.52 3.94 1.36
N LEU A 11 -8.40 3.81 2.06
CA LEU A 11 -7.24 3.11 1.55
C LEU A 11 -7.57 1.61 1.50
N THR A 12 -7.36 1.00 0.34
CA THR A 12 -7.49 -0.46 0.19
C THR A 12 -6.16 -1.10 0.57
N GLU A 13 -6.20 -2.16 1.38
CA GLU A 13 -5.00 -2.90 1.78
C GLU A 13 -4.22 -3.39 0.56
N GLY A 14 -2.91 -3.16 0.55
CA GLY A 14 -2.01 -3.59 -0.52
C GLY A 14 -2.17 -2.81 -1.83
N HIS A 15 -3.05 -1.80 -1.88
CA HIS A 15 -3.18 -0.96 -3.05
C HIS A 15 -2.19 0.21 -3.01
N PHE A 16 -1.46 0.40 -4.11
CA PHE A 16 -0.56 1.54 -4.31
C PHE A 16 -1.26 2.63 -5.12
N ASP A 17 -1.57 3.77 -4.51
CA ASP A 17 -2.27 4.88 -5.15
C ASP A 17 -1.33 5.79 -5.96
N PHE A 18 -0.80 5.27 -7.06
CA PHE A 18 0.03 6.07 -7.97
C PHE A 18 -0.78 7.12 -8.75
N ASN A 19 -2.09 6.95 -8.87
CA ASN A 19 -2.91 7.86 -9.68
C ASN A 19 -2.99 9.24 -9.03
N ARG A 20 -3.20 9.30 -7.72
CA ARG A 20 -3.32 10.57 -6.99
C ARG A 20 -1.97 11.20 -6.62
N VAL A 21 -0.86 10.45 -6.72
CA VAL A 21 0.49 10.99 -6.50
C VAL A 21 0.78 12.18 -7.41
N GLY A 22 0.44 12.09 -8.71
CA GLY A 22 0.66 13.20 -9.64
C GLY A 22 -0.08 14.47 -9.22
N ASP A 23 -1.36 14.34 -8.90
CA ASP A 23 -2.21 15.45 -8.46
C ASP A 23 -1.71 16.06 -7.15
N TYR A 24 -1.28 15.21 -6.20
CA TYR A 24 -0.70 15.65 -4.94
C TYR A 24 0.56 16.51 -5.19
N PHE A 25 1.50 16.03 -5.99
CA PHE A 25 2.75 16.73 -6.27
C PHE A 25 2.53 18.04 -7.04
N ASN A 26 1.59 18.04 -8.00
CA ASN A 26 1.16 19.25 -8.69
C ASN A 26 0.61 20.30 -7.71
N SER A 27 -0.22 19.88 -6.74
CA SER A 27 -0.75 20.78 -5.71
C SER A 27 0.35 21.39 -4.82
N LYS A 28 1.46 20.67 -4.61
CA LYS A 28 2.62 21.12 -3.84
C LYS A 28 3.67 21.85 -4.69
N LYS A 29 3.43 22.01 -5.99
CA LYS A 29 4.34 22.68 -6.94
C LYS A 29 5.77 22.11 -6.89
N THR A 30 5.90 20.79 -6.72
CA THR A 30 7.19 20.10 -6.76
C THR A 30 7.08 18.81 -7.57
N THR A 31 8.23 18.33 -8.06
CA THR A 31 8.37 17.07 -8.80
C THR A 31 9.40 16.14 -8.17
N LEU A 32 10.11 16.57 -7.13
CA LEU A 32 11.16 15.78 -6.49
C LEU A 32 10.62 15.09 -5.23
N ALA A 33 10.96 13.82 -5.06
CA ALA A 33 10.46 13.01 -3.96
C ALA A 33 11.52 12.10 -3.33
N PHE A 34 11.38 11.85 -2.04
CA PHE A 34 12.03 10.75 -1.34
C PHE A 34 10.97 9.72 -0.96
N CYS A 35 11.22 8.43 -1.16
CA CYS A 35 10.35 7.38 -0.69
C CYS A 35 10.78 6.94 0.71
N ALA A 36 9.84 6.53 1.55
CA ALA A 36 10.15 5.93 2.84
C ALA A 36 9.28 4.68 3.01
N GLU A 37 9.91 3.62 3.48
CA GLU A 37 9.27 2.34 3.81
C GLU A 37 9.56 2.03 5.27
N ASP A 38 8.51 1.74 6.04
CA ASP A 38 8.66 1.33 7.42
C ASP A 38 7.60 0.27 7.79
N CYS A 39 7.88 -0.50 8.83
CA CYS A 39 6.99 -1.52 9.36
C CYS A 39 6.77 -1.29 10.85
N THR A 40 5.51 -1.18 11.26
CA THR A 40 5.14 -1.10 12.68
C THR A 40 4.43 -2.37 13.13
N SER A 41 4.64 -2.79 14.37
CA SER A 41 3.98 -3.98 14.93
C SER A 41 2.48 -3.74 15.11
N THR A 42 1.67 -4.76 14.85
CA THR A 42 0.22 -4.71 15.03
C THR A 42 -0.29 -5.82 15.93
N VAL A 43 -1.46 -5.60 16.54
CA VAL A 43 -2.22 -6.68 17.15
C VAL A 43 -2.82 -7.52 16.02
N SER A 44 -2.31 -8.73 15.84
CA SER A 44 -2.78 -9.67 14.83
C SER A 44 -4.26 -9.98 15.03
N LYS A 45 -5.09 -9.63 14.03
CA LYS A 45 -6.52 -9.91 14.01
C LYS A 45 -6.97 -10.10 12.57
N ILE A 46 -7.71 -11.17 12.32
CA ILE A 46 -8.37 -11.39 11.04
C ILE A 46 -9.76 -10.75 11.12
N VAL A 47 -10.10 -9.92 10.14
CA VAL A 47 -11.39 -9.22 10.05
C VAL A 47 -11.94 -9.40 8.65
N TYR A 48 -13.25 -9.67 8.56
CA TYR A 48 -13.95 -9.70 7.28
C TYR A 48 -14.38 -8.28 6.89
N ASP A 49 -13.96 -7.84 5.71
CA ASP A 49 -14.39 -6.60 5.10
C ASP A 49 -15.58 -6.86 4.17
N THR A 50 -16.76 -6.41 4.60
CA THR A 50 -18.02 -6.57 3.86
C THR A 50 -18.08 -5.73 2.59
N GLN A 51 -17.27 -4.67 2.46
CA GLN A 51 -17.28 -3.82 1.26
C GLN A 51 -16.56 -4.49 0.09
N THR A 52 -15.47 -5.20 0.39
CA THR A 52 -14.64 -5.84 -0.64
C THR A 52 -14.83 -7.35 -0.71
N ASP A 53 -15.64 -7.93 0.18
CA ASP A 53 -15.82 -9.38 0.32
C ASP A 53 -14.47 -10.11 0.48
N THR A 54 -13.63 -9.58 1.38
CA THR A 54 -12.29 -10.09 1.64
C THR A 54 -11.98 -10.23 3.12
N LEU A 55 -11.05 -11.13 3.46
CA LEU A 55 -10.45 -11.20 4.80
C LEU A 55 -9.18 -10.36 4.86
N ILE A 56 -9.13 -9.44 5.82
CA ILE A 56 -7.98 -8.58 6.12
C ILE A 56 -7.27 -9.12 7.36
N GLY A 57 -5.94 -8.99 7.41
CA GLY A 57 -5.12 -9.36 8.57
C GLY A 57 -4.18 -10.54 8.35
N PHE A 58 -4.21 -11.16 7.18
CA PHE A 58 -3.15 -12.05 6.71
C PHE A 58 -2.00 -11.24 6.12
N SER A 59 -0.80 -11.83 6.10
CA SER A 59 0.34 -11.25 5.37
C SER A 59 0.09 -11.44 3.88
N LEU A 60 -0.04 -10.34 3.13
CA LEU A 60 -0.34 -10.43 1.70
C LEU A 60 0.81 -11.11 0.93
N PRO A 61 0.49 -12.01 -0.02
CA PRO A 61 1.50 -12.54 -0.93
C PRO A 61 2.02 -11.42 -1.83
N LEU A 62 3.27 -11.57 -2.29
CA LEU A 62 3.91 -10.61 -3.17
C LEU A 62 3.85 -11.07 -4.63
N ASP A 63 3.68 -10.11 -5.54
CA ASP A 63 3.81 -10.33 -6.98
C ASP A 63 5.29 -10.35 -7.43
N GLN A 64 5.50 -10.53 -8.73
CA GLN A 64 6.83 -10.48 -9.35
C GLN A 64 7.58 -9.14 -9.22
N ASN A 65 6.86 -8.06 -8.89
CA ASN A 65 7.43 -6.74 -8.61
C ASN A 65 7.67 -6.53 -7.11
N GLY A 66 7.48 -7.54 -6.27
CA GLY A 66 7.57 -7.42 -4.82
C GLY A 66 6.44 -6.59 -4.20
N LEU A 67 5.36 -6.32 -4.92
CA LEU A 67 4.19 -5.61 -4.41
C LEU A 67 3.20 -6.58 -3.77
N PRO A 68 2.52 -6.19 -2.68
CA PRO A 68 1.41 -6.97 -2.15
C PRO A 68 0.30 -7.13 -3.19
N ILE A 69 -0.26 -8.32 -3.27
CA ILE A 69 -1.42 -8.60 -4.11
C ILE A 69 -2.69 -8.29 -3.29
N ALA A 70 -3.28 -7.13 -3.54
CA ALA A 70 -4.51 -6.70 -2.88
C ALA A 70 -5.65 -7.72 -3.09
N LYS A 71 -6.52 -7.87 -2.09
CA LYS A 71 -7.69 -8.76 -2.13
C LYS A 71 -7.37 -10.26 -2.38
N SER A 72 -6.16 -10.71 -2.04
CA SER A 72 -5.76 -12.12 -2.20
C SER A 72 -6.63 -13.11 -1.43
N TYR A 73 -7.27 -12.65 -0.35
CA TYR A 73 -8.09 -13.46 0.55
C TYR A 73 -9.60 -13.22 0.32
N SER A 74 -10.02 -13.28 -0.95
CA SER A 74 -11.44 -13.22 -1.35
C SER A 74 -11.91 -14.58 -1.84
N THR A 75 -12.99 -15.10 -1.28
CA THR A 75 -13.54 -16.40 -1.68
C THR A 75 -14.99 -16.54 -1.25
N ASN A 76 -15.75 -17.34 -2.00
CA ASN A 76 -17.07 -17.83 -1.63
C ASN A 76 -17.05 -19.27 -1.11
N SER A 77 -15.86 -19.85 -0.87
CA SER A 77 -15.67 -21.22 -0.42
C SER A 77 -15.18 -21.29 1.02
N PHE A 78 -15.95 -21.96 1.88
CA PHE A 78 -15.57 -22.21 3.27
C PHE A 78 -14.25 -22.98 3.39
N THR A 79 -14.03 -23.98 2.51
CA THR A 79 -12.79 -24.76 2.50
C THR A 79 -11.56 -23.91 2.20
N CYS A 80 -11.68 -22.92 1.30
CA CYS A 80 -10.59 -21.97 1.04
C CYS A 80 -10.30 -21.12 2.28
N LEU A 81 -11.34 -20.63 2.95
CA LEU A 81 -11.21 -19.85 4.18
C LEU A 81 -10.55 -20.65 5.31
N GLU A 82 -11.00 -21.88 5.54
CA GLU A 82 -10.41 -22.77 6.55
C GLU A 82 -8.93 -23.02 6.25
N ASN A 83 -8.60 -23.30 4.99
CA ASN A 83 -7.22 -23.50 4.58
C ASN A 83 -6.34 -22.28 4.86
N TRP A 84 -6.79 -21.07 4.53
CA TRP A 84 -6.03 -19.85 4.84
C TRP A 84 -5.87 -19.65 6.35
N TYR A 85 -6.93 -19.85 7.13
CA TYR A 85 -6.86 -19.67 8.57
C TYR A 85 -5.84 -20.59 9.25
N LEU A 86 -5.71 -21.83 8.75
CA LEU A 86 -4.80 -22.83 9.31
C LEU A 86 -3.36 -22.71 8.79
N ASN A 87 -3.18 -22.30 7.53
CA ASN A 87 -1.90 -22.44 6.84
C ASN A 87 -1.22 -21.11 6.48
N ASP A 88 -1.98 -20.02 6.34
CA ASP A 88 -1.43 -18.75 5.88
C ASP A 88 -0.90 -17.90 7.05
N PRO A 89 0.20 -17.15 6.83
CA PRO A 89 0.79 -16.34 7.88
C PRO A 89 -0.10 -15.14 8.21
N ILE A 90 -0.52 -15.03 9.47
CA ILE A 90 -1.19 -13.84 10.00
C ILE A 90 -0.20 -12.68 10.05
N ALA A 91 -0.62 -11.48 9.62
CA ALA A 91 0.19 -10.28 9.67
C ALA A 91 0.51 -9.91 11.13
N LYS A 92 1.80 -9.66 11.39
CA LYS A 92 2.32 -9.21 12.69
C LYS A 92 2.78 -7.75 12.64
N SER A 93 2.93 -7.23 11.43
CA SER A 93 3.35 -5.87 11.17
C SER A 93 2.51 -5.26 10.06
N LEU A 94 2.41 -3.95 10.09
CA LEU A 94 1.82 -3.12 9.06
C LEU A 94 2.96 -2.42 8.32
N GLY A 95 3.15 -2.78 7.06
CA GLY A 95 4.08 -2.11 6.17
C GLY A 95 3.43 -0.86 5.59
N ALA A 96 4.09 0.28 5.71
CA ALA A 96 3.65 1.56 5.18
C ALA A 96 4.67 2.10 4.17
N HIS A 97 4.17 2.59 3.04
CA HIS A 97 4.95 3.23 1.99
C HIS A 97 4.53 4.69 1.89
N LEU A 98 5.47 5.60 2.16
CA LEU A 98 5.28 7.03 2.10
C LEU A 98 6.11 7.62 0.95
N ILE A 99 5.59 8.68 0.33
CA ILE A 99 6.35 9.50 -0.61
C ILE A 99 6.38 10.94 -0.12
N GLN A 100 7.57 11.41 0.26
CA GLN A 100 7.83 12.73 0.80
C GLN A 100 8.20 13.69 -0.34
N PRO A 101 7.40 14.73 -0.61
CA PRO A 101 7.78 15.77 -1.55
C PRO A 101 8.94 16.60 -1.01
N LEU A 102 9.88 16.95 -1.87
CA LEU A 102 11.00 17.83 -1.58
C LEU A 102 10.74 19.18 -2.24
N SER A 103 10.64 20.23 -1.46
CA SER A 103 10.50 21.60 -1.97
C SER A 103 11.38 22.55 -1.18
N SER A 104 12.07 23.43 -1.89
CA SER A 104 12.82 24.53 -1.28
C SER A 104 11.94 25.71 -0.89
N SER A 105 10.69 25.75 -1.36
CA SER A 105 9.78 26.90 -1.24
C SER A 105 8.64 26.69 -0.25
N LEU A 106 8.41 25.45 0.20
CA LEU A 106 7.35 25.10 1.12
C LEU A 106 7.95 24.38 2.32
N GLU A 107 7.87 25.03 3.48
CA GLU A 107 8.18 24.39 4.75
C GLU A 107 7.04 23.44 5.14
N ASN A 108 7.37 22.29 5.75
CA ASN A 108 6.42 21.34 6.33
C ASN A 108 5.42 20.71 5.33
N ILE A 109 5.87 20.25 4.16
CA ILE A 109 5.02 19.42 3.29
C ILE A 109 4.86 18.03 3.90
N SER A 110 3.63 17.60 4.15
CA SER A 110 3.35 16.25 4.63
C SER A 110 3.73 15.17 3.60
N PRO A 111 4.24 14.00 4.03
CA PRO A 111 4.35 12.85 3.16
C PRO A 111 2.97 12.40 2.67
N TYR A 112 2.93 11.83 1.47
CA TYR A 112 1.75 11.18 0.93
C TYR A 112 1.81 9.68 1.20
N LEU A 113 0.71 9.11 1.70
CA LEU A 113 0.61 7.68 1.97
C LEU A 113 0.29 6.93 0.67
N LEU A 114 1.30 6.22 0.16
CA LEU A 114 1.21 5.52 -1.11
C LEU A 114 0.50 4.18 -0.98
N ALA A 115 0.84 3.41 0.05
CA ALA A 115 0.25 2.09 0.31
C ALA A 115 0.44 1.66 1.75
N VAL A 116 -0.46 0.80 2.22
CA VAL A 116 -0.38 0.13 3.53
C VAL A 116 -0.84 -1.32 3.38
N TYR A 117 -0.15 -2.26 4.01
CA TYR A 117 -0.54 -3.67 4.00
C TYR A 117 -0.03 -4.48 5.18
N GLY A 118 -0.77 -5.52 5.54
CA GLY A 118 -0.34 -6.53 6.49
C GLY A 118 0.84 -7.34 5.96
N THR A 119 1.87 -7.49 6.79
CA THR A 119 3.08 -8.25 6.48
C THR A 119 3.59 -9.00 7.71
N ASN A 120 4.39 -10.04 7.46
CA ASN A 120 5.19 -10.71 8.48
C ASN A 120 6.68 -10.30 8.44
N ASN A 121 7.04 -9.32 7.59
CA ASN A 121 8.39 -8.82 7.38
C ASN A 121 9.41 -9.90 6.97
N LYS A 122 8.96 -10.96 6.28
CA LYS A 122 9.82 -12.06 5.77
C LYS A 122 10.11 -11.99 4.27
N PHE A 123 9.92 -10.83 3.65
CA PHE A 123 10.29 -10.62 2.25
C PHE A 123 11.80 -10.65 2.08
N LYS A 124 12.27 -11.00 0.88
CA LYS A 124 13.68 -11.07 0.54
C LYS A 124 14.16 -9.75 -0.07
N SER A 125 15.47 -9.50 -0.03
CA SER A 125 16.06 -8.31 -0.65
C SER A 125 15.68 -8.11 -2.12
N PRO A 126 15.60 -9.15 -2.98
CA PRO A 126 15.11 -8.98 -4.35
C PRO A 126 13.68 -8.43 -4.45
N ASP A 127 12.78 -8.81 -3.52
CA ASP A 127 11.40 -8.31 -3.50
C ASP A 127 11.37 -6.81 -3.21
N VAL A 128 12.23 -6.33 -2.31
CA VAL A 128 12.36 -4.90 -1.96
C VAL A 128 12.91 -4.11 -3.15
N ILE A 129 13.97 -4.60 -3.79
CA ILE A 129 14.58 -3.94 -4.96
C ILE A 129 13.59 -3.88 -6.13
N ALA A 130 12.85 -4.96 -6.38
CA ALA A 130 11.81 -5.00 -7.42
C ALA A 130 10.71 -3.97 -7.14
N ARG A 131 10.29 -3.86 -5.87
CA ARG A 131 9.27 -2.90 -5.42
C ARG A 131 9.71 -1.47 -5.63
N TRP A 132 10.92 -1.12 -5.19
CA TRP A 132 11.50 0.21 -5.42
C TRP A 132 11.62 0.52 -6.92
N GLY A 133 12.06 -0.44 -7.73
CA GLY A 133 12.10 -0.29 -9.18
C GLY A 133 10.73 0.00 -9.78
N TYR A 134 9.68 -0.66 -9.29
CA TYR A 134 8.30 -0.43 -9.74
C TYR A 134 7.77 0.93 -9.30
N ILE A 135 7.91 1.30 -8.03
CA ILE A 135 7.51 2.60 -7.47
C ILE A 135 8.16 3.73 -8.28
N TYR A 136 9.47 3.64 -8.52
CA TYR A 136 10.20 4.61 -9.33
C TYR A 136 9.58 4.81 -10.73
N ARG A 137 9.28 3.71 -11.44
CA ARG A 137 8.71 3.77 -12.79
C ARG A 137 7.31 4.40 -12.78
N GLN A 138 6.47 4.01 -11.84
CA GLN A 138 5.11 4.53 -11.73
C GLN A 138 5.10 6.03 -11.37
N CYS A 139 5.89 6.45 -10.37
CA CYS A 139 6.02 7.86 -10.02
C CYS A 139 6.54 8.69 -11.21
N LYS A 140 7.55 8.18 -11.92
CA LYS A 140 8.12 8.85 -13.11
C LYS A 140 7.07 9.05 -14.20
N ALA A 141 6.21 8.05 -14.44
CA ALA A 141 5.11 8.15 -15.40
C ALA A 141 4.08 9.23 -15.03
N LYS A 142 4.02 9.64 -13.76
CA LYS A 142 3.17 10.72 -13.24
C LYS A 142 3.89 12.06 -13.07
N GLY A 143 5.11 12.19 -13.61
CA GLY A 143 5.91 13.42 -13.53
C GLY A 143 6.66 13.62 -12.21
N VAL A 144 6.67 12.60 -11.32
CA VAL A 144 7.36 12.65 -10.03
C VAL A 144 8.69 11.88 -10.12
N ARG A 145 9.79 12.55 -9.78
CA ARG A 145 11.14 12.01 -9.77
C ARG A 145 11.50 11.61 -8.34
N VAL A 146 11.50 10.30 -8.09
CA VAL A 146 12.04 9.73 -6.85
C VAL A 146 13.57 9.77 -6.92
N ILE A 147 14.21 10.41 -5.95
CA ILE A 147 15.67 10.56 -5.89
C ILE A 147 16.35 9.67 -4.84
N GLY A 148 15.57 9.00 -3.99
CA GLY A 148 16.07 8.06 -2.98
C GLY A 148 14.94 7.35 -2.22
N TYR A 149 15.35 6.38 -1.40
CA TYR A 149 14.54 5.49 -0.55
C TYR A 149 15.12 5.47 0.86
#